data_AF-A0A636DFJ5-F1
#
_entry.id   AF-A0A636DFJ5-F1
#
_cell.length_a   1.000
_cell.length_b   1.000
_cell.length_c   1.000
_cell.angle_alpha   90.00
_cell.angle_beta   90.00
_cell.angle_gamma   90.00
#
_symmetry.space_group_name_H-M   'P 1'
#
loop_
_entity.id
_entity.type
_entity.pdbx_description
1 polymer ?
#
loop_
_entity_poly.entity_id
_entity_poly.type
_entity_poly.pdbx_seq_one_letter_code
_entity_poly.pdbx_strand_id
1 'polypeptide(L)'
;MRLLPGMVMLMLALVIAGSARATTDVMPFKDEAQEQQFRQLTEQLRCPKCQNNSIADSNAMIATDMRRRVYDLMQEGKSRQEIIDYMVARYGNFVTYDPPLTPLTVLLWVLPLAAIVAGGWIIVARTR
;
A
#
# COMPACT_ATOMS: atom_id res chain seq x y z
N MET A 1 44.70 -27.73 -13.79
CA MET A 1 44.32 -27.94 -12.37
C MET A 1 43.96 -26.65 -11.62
N ARG A 2 44.37 -25.45 -12.07
CA ARG A 2 44.03 -24.16 -11.41
C ARG A 2 42.58 -23.67 -11.59
N LEU A 3 41.83 -24.22 -12.56
CA LEU A 3 40.45 -23.83 -12.87
C LEU A 3 39.39 -24.65 -12.10
N LEU A 4 39.79 -25.79 -11.53
CA LEU A 4 38.93 -26.68 -10.76
C LEU A 4 38.33 -26.03 -9.49
N PRO A 5 39.10 -25.29 -8.65
CA PRO A 5 38.55 -24.68 -7.45
C PRO A 5 37.56 -23.55 -7.78
N GLY A 6 37.79 -22.80 -8.88
CA GLY A 6 36.87 -21.74 -9.33
C GLY A 6 35.53 -22.29 -9.79
N MET A 7 35.53 -23.42 -10.52
CA MET A 7 34.31 -24.09 -10.96
C MET A 7 33.49 -24.63 -9.76
N VAL A 8 34.16 -25.23 -8.78
CA VAL A 8 33.52 -25.74 -7.56
C VAL A 8 32.92 -24.60 -6.73
N MET A 9 33.62 -23.47 -6.61
CA MET A 9 33.13 -22.30 -5.87
C MET A 9 31.93 -21.65 -6.56
N LEU A 10 31.91 -21.58 -7.89
CA LEU A 10 30.78 -21.08 -8.67
C LEU A 10 29.55 -22.00 -8.55
N MET A 11 29.75 -23.32 -8.64
CA MET A 11 28.65 -24.29 -8.45
C MET A 11 28.07 -24.23 -7.05
N LEU A 12 28.92 -24.10 -6.02
CA LEU A 12 28.47 -23.95 -4.64
C LEU A 12 27.68 -22.66 -4.44
N ALA A 13 28.13 -21.54 -5.02
CA ALA A 13 27.39 -20.27 -4.99
C ALA A 13 26.01 -20.37 -5.67
N LEU A 14 25.92 -21.11 -6.78
CA LEU A 14 24.66 -21.32 -7.51
C LEU A 14 23.67 -22.18 -6.71
N VAL A 15 24.15 -23.21 -6.01
CA VAL A 15 23.32 -24.05 -5.12
C VAL A 15 22.79 -23.24 -3.93
N ILE A 16 23.59 -22.32 -3.39
CA ILE A 16 23.16 -21.44 -2.28
C ILE A 16 22.17 -20.38 -2.77
N ALA A 17 22.29 -19.89 -4.01
CA ALA A 17 21.36 -18.90 -4.57
C ALA A 17 19.95 -19.49 -4.85
N GLY A 18 19.84 -20.81 -5.08
CA GLY A 18 18.58 -21.48 -5.41
C GLY A 18 17.61 -21.70 -4.24
N SER A 19 18.01 -21.42 -2.99
CA SER A 19 17.19 -21.69 -1.79
C SER A 19 16.27 -20.53 -1.37
N ALA A 20 15.85 -19.69 -2.32
CA ALA A 20 14.81 -18.70 -2.09
C ALA A 20 13.44 -19.40 -1.97
N ARG A 21 12.92 -19.53 -0.73
CA ARG A 21 11.55 -19.97 -0.48
C ARG A 21 10.61 -18.77 -0.53
N ALA A 22 9.75 -18.72 -1.53
CA ALA A 22 8.61 -17.81 -1.54
C ALA A 22 7.53 -18.39 -0.60
N THR A 23 7.29 -17.73 0.54
CA THR A 23 6.15 -18.05 1.40
C THR A 23 4.94 -17.30 0.88
N THR A 24 4.09 -17.97 0.11
CA THR A 24 2.78 -17.42 -0.27
C THR A 24 1.81 -17.72 0.87
N ASP A 25 1.23 -16.69 1.50
CA ASP A 25 0.09 -16.87 2.41
C ASP A 25 -1.09 -17.37 1.56
N VAL A 26 -1.33 -18.68 1.57
CA VAL A 26 -2.49 -19.29 0.91
C VAL A 26 -3.69 -19.17 1.83
N MET A 27 -4.64 -18.31 1.48
CA MET A 27 -5.91 -18.14 2.19
C MET A 27 -7.01 -18.92 1.45
N PRO A 28 -7.87 -19.67 2.16
CA PRO A 28 -8.97 -20.38 1.53
C PRO A 28 -10.11 -19.40 1.19
N PHE A 29 -10.41 -19.20 -0.09
CA PHE A 29 -11.55 -18.39 -0.53
C PHE A 29 -12.75 -19.27 -0.87
N LYS A 30 -13.97 -18.73 -0.73
CA LYS A 30 -15.21 -19.45 -1.08
C LYS A 30 -15.33 -19.65 -2.61
N ASP A 31 -14.97 -18.63 -3.37
CA ASP A 31 -15.07 -18.59 -4.82
C ASP A 31 -14.01 -17.64 -5.41
N GLU A 32 -13.87 -17.66 -6.74
CA GLU A 32 -12.91 -16.82 -7.45
C GLU A 32 -13.23 -15.33 -7.31
N ALA A 33 -14.51 -14.95 -7.19
CA ALA A 33 -14.91 -13.55 -7.02
C ALA A 33 -14.41 -13.00 -5.68
N GLN A 34 -14.46 -13.80 -4.62
CA GLN A 34 -13.93 -13.44 -3.31
C GLN A 34 -12.40 -13.27 -3.35
N GLU A 35 -11.68 -14.16 -4.04
CA GLU A 35 -10.24 -14.02 -4.21
C GLU A 35 -9.89 -12.74 -4.98
N GLN A 36 -10.63 -12.45 -6.07
CA GLN A 36 -10.43 -11.22 -6.85
C GLN A 36 -10.70 -9.98 -6.01
N GLN A 37 -11.77 -9.96 -5.21
CA GLN A 37 -12.06 -8.86 -4.30
C GLN A 37 -10.93 -8.66 -3.28
N PHE A 38 -10.39 -9.74 -2.72
CA PHE A 38 -9.26 -9.70 -1.80
C PHE A 38 -8.01 -9.11 -2.46
N ARG A 39 -7.68 -9.56 -3.69
CA ARG A 39 -6.55 -9.03 -4.47
C ARG A 39 -6.69 -7.53 -4.73
N GLN A 40 -7.87 -7.09 -5.18
CA GLN A 40 -8.12 -5.67 -5.43
C GLN A 40 -8.03 -4.82 -4.16
N LEU A 41 -8.54 -5.30 -3.02
CA LEU A 41 -8.42 -4.60 -1.74
C LEU A 41 -6.96 -4.47 -1.30
N THR A 42 -6.20 -5.55 -1.41
CA THR A 42 -4.80 -5.58 -0.98
C THR A 42 -3.85 -4.80 -1.90
N GLU A 43 -4.22 -4.60 -3.17
CA GLU A 43 -3.52 -3.69 -4.09
C GLU A 43 -3.82 -2.21 -3.79
N GLN A 44 -5.04 -1.90 -3.36
CA GLN A 44 -5.46 -0.53 -3.00
C GLN A 44 -4.93 -0.05 -1.64
N LEU A 45 -4.48 -0.99 -0.81
CA LEU A 45 -3.91 -0.70 0.50
C LEU A 45 -2.38 -0.69 0.43
N ARG A 46 -1.77 0.38 0.93
CA ARG A 46 -0.32 0.60 1.05
C ARG A 46 0.21 0.04 2.37
N CYS A 47 1.43 -0.47 2.34
CA CYS A 47 2.17 -0.79 3.57
C CYS A 47 2.79 0.51 4.15
N PRO A 48 2.37 0.98 5.34
CA PRO A 48 2.84 2.25 5.92
C PRO A 48 4.30 2.24 6.38
N LYS A 49 4.96 1.08 6.37
CA LYS A 49 6.37 0.92 6.75
C LYS A 49 7.27 0.56 5.56
N CYS A 50 6.70 0.40 4.38
CA CYS A 50 7.41 -0.04 3.19
C CYS A 50 7.64 1.13 2.23
N GLN A 51 8.60 0.98 1.32
CA GLN A 51 8.88 2.00 0.30
C GLN A 51 7.80 1.98 -0.78
N ASN A 52 6.66 2.64 -0.53
CA ASN A 52 5.58 2.87 -1.49
C ASN A 52 5.01 1.60 -2.17
N ASN A 53 5.03 0.46 -1.47
CA ASN A 53 4.47 -0.80 -1.96
C ASN A 53 3.07 -1.03 -1.39
N SER A 54 2.25 -1.75 -2.16
CA SER A 54 0.97 -2.28 -1.66
C SER A 54 1.21 -3.38 -0.63
N ILE A 55 0.18 -3.69 0.17
CA ILE A 55 0.24 -4.85 1.07
C ILE A 55 0.16 -6.18 0.32
N ALA A 56 -0.30 -6.17 -0.94
CA ALA A 56 -0.26 -7.33 -1.82
C ALA A 56 1.18 -7.71 -2.22
N ASP A 57 2.02 -6.72 -2.55
CA ASP A 57 3.38 -6.92 -3.07
C ASP A 57 4.46 -6.97 -1.98
N SER A 58 4.21 -6.32 -0.83
CA SER A 58 5.19 -6.30 0.25
C SER A 58 5.24 -7.59 1.08
N ASN A 59 6.46 -8.10 1.29
CA ASN A 59 6.75 -9.21 2.21
C ASN A 59 7.04 -8.76 3.65
N ALA A 60 6.75 -7.50 4.01
CA ALA A 60 6.94 -7.04 5.38
C ALA A 60 5.95 -7.73 6.33
N MET A 61 6.38 -8.00 7.56
CA MET A 61 5.52 -8.61 8.59
C MET A 61 4.20 -7.85 8.80
N ILE A 62 4.23 -6.51 8.73
CA ILE A 62 3.03 -5.67 8.82
C ILE A 62 2.09 -5.85 7.62
N ALA A 63 2.60 -6.07 6.41
CA ALA A 63 1.78 -6.31 5.23
C ALA A 63 1.07 -7.67 5.31
N THR A 64 1.74 -8.69 5.85
CA THR A 64 1.10 -9.99 6.15
C THR A 64 0.01 -9.86 7.21
N ASP A 65 0.26 -9.15 8.32
CA ASP A 65 -0.75 -8.90 9.35
C ASP A 65 -1.98 -8.17 8.78
N MET A 66 -1.74 -7.13 7.98
CA MET A 66 -2.81 -6.38 7.31
C MET A 66 -3.60 -7.23 6.32
N ARG A 67 -2.93 -8.07 5.51
CA ARG A 67 -3.60 -9.01 4.58
C ARG A 67 -4.50 -9.98 5.33
N ARG A 68 -4.04 -10.55 6.45
CA ARG A 68 -4.87 -11.40 7.30
C ARG A 68 -6.07 -10.64 7.84
N ARG A 69 -5.87 -9.40 8.29
CA ARG A 69 -6.98 -8.58 8.79
C ARG A 69 -8.00 -8.23 7.72
N VAL A 70 -7.57 -7.95 6.48
CA VAL A 70 -8.49 -7.77 5.34
C VAL A 70 -9.30 -9.05 5.13
N TYR A 71 -8.64 -10.20 5.13
CA TYR A 71 -9.30 -11.49 4.97
C TYR A 71 -10.34 -11.74 6.07
N ASP A 72 -9.99 -11.52 7.34
CA ASP A 72 -10.91 -11.69 8.47
C ASP A 72 -12.17 -10.82 8.31
N LEU A 73 -12.00 -9.54 7.95
CA LEU A 73 -13.13 -8.63 7.75
C LEU A 73 -14.03 -9.05 6.56
N MET A 74 -13.43 -9.62 5.50
CA MET A 74 -14.21 -10.19 4.40
C MET A 74 -15.03 -11.41 4.87
N GLN A 75 -14.45 -12.26 5.71
CA GLN A 75 -15.17 -13.41 6.30
C GLN A 75 -16.27 -12.96 7.28
N GLU A 76 -16.10 -11.82 7.95
CA GLU A 76 -17.13 -11.15 8.75
C GLU A 76 -18.26 -10.55 7.90
N GLY A 77 -18.16 -10.58 6.56
CA GLY A 77 -19.16 -10.04 5.65
C GLY A 77 -19.12 -8.52 5.49
N LYS A 78 -17.99 -7.89 5.85
CA LYS A 78 -17.82 -6.43 5.70
C LYS A 78 -17.73 -6.03 4.23
N SER A 79 -18.34 -4.90 3.91
CA SER A 79 -18.23 -4.29 2.58
C SER A 79 -16.81 -3.74 2.34
N ARG A 80 -16.48 -3.52 1.07
CA ARG A 80 -15.18 -2.94 0.66
C ARG A 80 -14.87 -1.65 1.41
N GLN A 81 -15.86 -0.76 1.51
CA GLN A 81 -15.68 0.54 2.14
C GLN A 81 -15.46 0.39 3.65
N GLU A 82 -16.23 -0.46 4.33
CA GLU A 82 -16.02 -0.72 5.76
C GLU A 82 -14.64 -1.30 6.05
N ILE A 83 -14.11 -2.15 5.16
CA ILE A 83 -12.75 -2.68 5.28
C ILE A 83 -11.73 -1.56 5.16
N ILE A 84 -11.85 -0.70 4.14
CA ILE A 84 -10.94 0.44 3.94
C ILE A 84 -11.02 1.40 5.12
N ASP A 85 -12.22 1.73 5.58
CA ASP A 85 -12.44 2.63 6.71
C ASP A 85 -11.83 2.06 8.00
N TYR A 86 -11.96 0.75 8.23
CA TYR A 86 -11.29 0.08 9.35
C TYR A 86 -9.76 0.19 9.23
N MET A 87 -9.22 -0.06 8.03
CA MET A 87 -7.78 0.02 7.80
C MET A 87 -7.27 1.46 8.01
N VAL A 88 -8.00 2.46 7.53
CA VAL A 88 -7.67 3.88 7.73
C VAL A 88 -7.75 4.26 9.21
N ALA A 89 -8.80 3.82 9.92
CA ALA A 89 -8.97 4.10 11.35
C ALA A 89 -7.84 3.48 12.19
N ARG A 90 -7.34 2.29 11.81
CA ARG A 90 -6.31 1.57 12.56
C ARG A 90 -4.88 1.95 12.17
N TYR A 91 -4.61 2.16 10.88
CA TYR A 91 -3.27 2.34 10.32
C TYR A 91 -3.03 3.74 9.74
N GLY A 92 -4.05 4.60 9.71
CA GLY A 92 -3.99 6.00 9.28
C GLY A 92 -4.32 6.23 7.80
N ASN A 93 -4.48 7.49 7.41
CA ASN A 93 -4.87 7.88 6.04
C ASN A 93 -3.87 7.45 4.95
N PHE A 94 -2.59 7.25 5.29
CA PHE A 94 -1.54 6.83 4.35
C PHE A 94 -1.64 5.37 3.91
N VAL A 95 -2.54 4.59 4.53
CA VAL A 95 -2.74 3.18 4.23
C VAL A 95 -3.50 2.95 2.92
N THR A 96 -4.16 3.97 2.36
CA THR A 96 -4.94 3.85 1.12
C THR A 96 -4.33 4.75 0.04
N TYR A 97 -4.42 4.33 -1.23
CA TYR A 97 -4.10 5.21 -2.36
C TYR A 97 -5.12 6.34 -2.54
N ASP A 98 -6.32 6.20 -1.98
CA ASP A 98 -7.42 7.17 -2.04
C ASP A 98 -7.83 7.59 -0.61
N PRO A 99 -7.06 8.50 0.04
CA PRO A 99 -7.33 8.93 1.39
C PRO A 99 -8.61 9.79 1.47
N PRO A 100 -9.39 9.67 2.55
CA PRO A 100 -10.64 10.42 2.68
C PRO A 100 -10.41 11.93 2.74
N LEU A 101 -11.33 12.70 2.16
CA LEU A 101 -11.33 14.16 2.27
C LEU A 101 -11.70 14.59 3.69
N THR A 102 -10.72 15.10 4.41
CA THR A 102 -10.88 15.70 5.74
C THR A 102 -11.05 17.22 5.64
N PRO A 103 -11.67 17.89 6.64
CA PRO A 103 -11.73 19.34 6.68
C PRO A 103 -10.34 20.00 6.60
N LEU A 104 -9.33 19.37 7.21
CA LEU A 104 -7.95 19.87 7.16
C LEU A 104 -7.37 19.77 5.75
N THR A 105 -7.60 18.66 5.03
CA THR A 105 -7.18 18.56 3.63
C THR A 105 -7.85 19.64 2.78
N VAL A 106 -9.16 19.87 2.94
CA VAL A 106 -9.87 20.92 2.19
C VAL A 106 -9.27 22.30 2.49
N LEU A 107 -9.01 22.61 3.77
CA LEU A 107 -8.39 23.87 4.16
C LEU A 107 -7.00 24.06 3.52
N LEU A 108 -6.17 23.01 3.51
CA LEU A 108 -4.84 23.04 2.89
C LEU A 108 -4.88 23.38 1.39
N TRP A 109 -5.93 22.99 0.68
CA TRP A 109 -6.12 23.31 -0.75
C TRP A 109 -6.78 24.67 -0.99
N VAL A 110 -7.72 25.08 -0.12
CA VAL A 110 -8.44 26.36 -0.25
C VAL A 110 -7.54 27.54 0.10
N LEU A 111 -6.66 27.41 1.09
CA LEU A 111 -5.84 28.51 1.58
C LEU A 111 -4.90 29.10 0.49
N PRO A 112 -4.13 28.31 -0.30
CA PRO A 112 -3.33 28.86 -1.39
C PRO A 112 -4.16 29.56 -2.46
N LEU A 113 -5.33 29.00 -2.82
CA LEU A 113 -6.23 29.61 -3.80
C LEU A 113 -6.74 30.97 -3.30
N ALA A 114 -7.18 31.03 -2.04
CA ALA A 114 -7.61 32.26 -1.40
C ALA A 114 -6.50 33.31 -1.35
N ALA A 115 -5.26 32.92 -1.07
CA ALA A 115 -4.11 33.81 -1.05
C ALA A 115 -3.82 34.41 -2.45
N ILE A 116 -3.88 33.60 -3.52
CA ILE A 116 -3.71 34.07 -4.90
C ILE A 116 -4.80 35.07 -5.28
N VAL A 117 -6.07 34.75 -4.98
CA VAL A 117 -7.20 35.63 -5.26
C VAL A 117 -7.08 36.95 -4.49
N ALA A 118 -6.75 36.88 -3.20
CA ALA A 118 -6.56 38.07 -2.37
C ALA A 118 -5.40 38.94 -2.88
N GLY A 119 -4.25 38.33 -3.21
CA GLY A 119 -3.09 39.05 -3.75
C GLY A 119 -3.39 39.71 -5.10
N GLY A 120 -4.01 38.98 -6.03
CA GLY A 120 -4.42 39.52 -7.33
C GLY A 120 -5.43 40.67 -7.19
N TRP A 121 -6.40 40.53 -6.29
CA TRP A 121 -7.36 41.59 -6.00
C TRP A 121 -6.68 42.84 -5.45
N ILE A 122 -5.75 42.71 -4.50
CA ILE A 122 -4.99 43.83 -3.96
C ILE A 122 -4.22 44.57 -5.06
N ILE A 123 -3.57 43.84 -5.98
CA ILE A 123 -2.83 44.44 -7.10
C ILE A 123 -3.78 45.28 -7.97
N VAL A 124 -4.92 44.71 -8.39
CA VAL A 124 -5.90 45.41 -9.24
C VAL A 124 -6.51 46.61 -8.52
N ALA A 125 -6.81 46.49 -7.23
CA ALA A 125 -7.36 47.57 -6.43
C ALA A 125 -6.37 48.74 -6.23
N ARG A 126 -5.06 48.48 -6.34
CA ARG A 126 -4.00 49.49 -6.20
C ARG A 126 -3.55 50.09 -7.53
N THR A 127 -3.83 49.44 -8.66
CA THR A 127 -3.45 49.92 -10.01
C THR A 127 -4.56 50.69 -10.73
N ARG A 128 -5.80 50.61 -10.22
CA ARG A 128 -6.90 51.51 -10.60
C ARG A 128 -6.91 52.74 -9.70
#